data_AF-A0A2V6T135-F1
#
_entry.id   AF-A0A2V6T135-F1
#
_cell.length_a   1.000
_cell.length_b   1.000
_cell.length_c   1.000
_cell.angle_alpha   90.00
_cell.angle_beta   90.00
_cell.angle_gamma   90.00
#
_symmetry.space_group_name_H-M   'P 1'
#
loop_
_entity.id
_entity.type
_entity.pdbx_description
1 polymer ?
#
loop_
_entity_poly.entity_id
_entity_poly.type
_entity_poly.pdbx_seq_one_letter_code
_entity_poly.pdbx_strand_id
1 'polypeptide(L)'
;RASGGSITIQVHRDAGNAGGVTVNYATSNGTAVAGVDYVATSGTLTFGAGVNDKTFTISLINNGGGNRTVTLTLNNPGGGAVLGSPSTAVLTIQP
;
A
#
# COMPACT_ATOMS: atom_id res chain seq x y z
N ARG A 1 -24.80 2.34 -10.65
CA ARG A 1 -24.05 3.23 -9.74
C ARG A 1 -22.63 2.72 -9.74
N ALA A 2 -21.69 3.42 -10.39
CA ALA A 2 -20.31 2.97 -10.45
C ALA A 2 -19.66 3.24 -9.09
N SER A 3 -19.21 2.19 -8.41
CA SER A 3 -18.48 2.26 -7.16
C SER A 3 -17.01 2.65 -7.44
N GLY A 4 -16.81 3.89 -7.88
CA GLY A 4 -15.49 4.48 -8.08
C GLY A 4 -15.00 5.12 -6.78
N GLY A 5 -14.55 4.30 -5.84
CA GLY A 5 -13.88 4.74 -4.62
C GLY A 5 -12.35 4.58 -4.74
N SER A 6 -11.59 5.25 -3.87
CA SER A 6 -10.16 4.97 -3.74
C SER A 6 -9.76 5.03 -2.28
N ILE A 7 -8.79 4.19 -1.91
CA ILE A 7 -8.25 4.12 -0.56
C ILE A 7 -6.78 4.54 -0.61
N THR A 8 -6.45 5.56 0.17
CA THR A 8 -5.07 6.04 0.31
C THR A 8 -4.39 5.30 1.44
N ILE A 9 -3.25 4.67 1.13
CA ILE A 9 -2.39 4.00 2.10
C ILE A 9 -1.21 4.91 2.40
N GLN A 10 -0.97 5.16 3.68
CA GLN A 10 0.22 5.85 4.16
C GLN A 10 1.29 4.83 4.56
N VAL A 11 2.51 5.08 4.12
CA VAL A 11 3.70 4.32 4.50
C VAL A 11 4.60 5.26 5.28
N HIS A 12 4.94 4.85 6.50
CA HIS A 12 5.76 5.61 7.42
C HIS A 12 7.19 5.06 7.45
N ARG A 13 8.17 5.95 7.36
CA ARG A 13 9.60 5.69 7.58
C ARG A 13 9.93 6.09 9.01
N ASP A 14 10.29 5.11 9.83
CA ASP A 14 10.71 5.31 11.22
C ASP A 14 12.24 5.43 11.35
N ALA A 15 12.72 5.98 12.48
CA ALA A 15 14.12 6.04 12.91
C ALA A 15 15.16 6.43 11.83
N GLY A 16 15.30 7.73 11.57
CA GLY A 16 16.37 8.30 10.76
C GLY A 16 15.89 8.82 9.41
N ASN A 17 16.01 10.14 9.23
CA ASN A 17 15.58 10.87 8.03
C ASN A 17 16.76 11.47 7.25
N ALA A 18 17.99 11.06 7.59
CA ALA A 18 19.18 11.39 6.83
C ALA A 18 19.20 10.56 5.53
N GLY A 19 19.48 11.24 4.41
CA GLY A 19 19.58 10.60 3.10
C GLY A 19 18.25 10.08 2.53
N GLY A 20 18.29 9.72 1.26
CA GLY A 20 17.15 9.14 0.55
C GLY A 20 17.08 7.63 0.73
N VAL A 21 15.88 7.10 0.97
CA VAL A 21 15.62 5.65 0.97
C VAL A 21 14.46 5.31 0.05
N THR A 22 14.40 4.05 -0.37
CA THR A 22 13.33 3.54 -1.23
C THR A 22 12.73 2.29 -0.64
N VAL A 23 11.46 2.03 -0.95
CA VAL A 23 10.81 0.76 -0.65
C VAL A 23 9.80 0.44 -1.74
N ASN A 24 9.73 -0.83 -2.15
CA ASN A 24 8.71 -1.28 -3.08
C ASN A 24 7.43 -1.65 -2.33
N TYR A 25 6.28 -1.39 -2.94
CA TYR A 25 4.99 -1.81 -2.45
C TYR A 25 4.24 -2.59 -3.52
N ALA A 26 3.42 -3.54 -3.11
CA ALA A 26 2.53 -4.28 -3.98
C ALA A 26 1.26 -4.71 -3.24
N THR A 27 0.14 -4.74 -3.96
CA THR A 27 -1.09 -5.37 -3.52
C THR A 27 -1.15 -6.84 -3.96
N SER A 28 -1.85 -7.66 -3.19
CA SER A 28 -2.15 -9.05 -3.51
C SER A 28 -3.54 -9.41 -3.00
N ASN A 29 -4.16 -10.38 -3.65
CA ASN A 29 -5.52 -10.79 -3.30
C ASN A 29 -5.57 -11.32 -1.85
N GLY A 30 -6.58 -10.88 -1.11
CA GLY A 30 -7.07 -11.55 0.08
C GLY A 30 -8.37 -12.25 -0.29
N THR A 31 -9.49 -11.79 0.26
CA THR A 31 -10.84 -12.15 -0.25
C THR A 31 -11.32 -11.24 -1.37
N ALA A 32 -10.70 -10.07 -1.54
CA ALA A 32 -10.90 -9.21 -2.71
C ALA A 32 -10.03 -9.68 -3.89
N VAL A 33 -10.57 -9.56 -5.11
CA VAL A 33 -9.95 -10.01 -6.36
C VAL A 33 -9.55 -8.80 -7.21
N ALA A 34 -8.27 -8.73 -7.59
CA ALA A 34 -7.78 -7.71 -8.51
C ALA A 34 -8.49 -7.79 -9.87
N GLY A 35 -8.85 -6.63 -10.43
CA GLY A 35 -9.62 -6.52 -11.67
C GLY A 35 -11.14 -6.67 -11.49
N VAL A 36 -11.60 -7.10 -10.31
CA VAL A 36 -13.03 -7.25 -9.99
C VAL A 36 -13.44 -6.30 -8.86
N ASP A 37 -12.72 -6.35 -7.74
CA ASP A 37 -13.02 -5.55 -6.54
C ASP A 37 -12.11 -4.33 -6.44
N TYR A 38 -10.86 -4.45 -6.86
CA TYR A 38 -9.86 -3.37 -6.83
C TYR A 38 -8.87 -3.48 -8.00
N VAL A 39 -8.19 -2.39 -8.32
CA VAL A 39 -7.09 -2.39 -9.31
C VAL A 39 -5.80 -2.82 -8.62
N ALA A 40 -5.10 -3.81 -9.16
CA ALA A 40 -3.77 -4.18 -8.66
C ALA A 40 -2.83 -2.97 -8.74
N THR A 41 -2.17 -2.65 -7.64
CA THR A 41 -1.30 -1.48 -7.52
C THR A 41 0.05 -1.95 -6.98
N SER A 42 1.13 -1.54 -7.65
CA SER A 42 2.49 -1.74 -7.17
C SER A 42 3.36 -0.59 -7.63
N GLY A 43 4.50 -0.40 -6.97
CA GLY A 43 5.47 0.62 -7.33
C GLY A 43 6.57 0.78 -6.29
N THR A 44 7.33 1.87 -6.41
CA THR A 44 8.41 2.22 -5.49
C THR A 44 8.08 3.57 -4.85
N LEU A 45 8.19 3.64 -3.53
CA LEU A 45 8.14 4.89 -2.78
C LEU A 45 9.57 5.36 -2.50
N THR A 46 9.85 6.62 -2.82
CA THR A 46 11.14 7.26 -2.55
C THR A 46 10.96 8.30 -1.45
N PHE A 47 11.56 8.05 -0.30
CA PHE A 47 11.60 8.98 0.82
C PHE A 47 12.87 9.82 0.71
N GLY A 48 12.73 11.11 0.43
CA GLY A 48 13.85 12.05 0.47
C GLY A 48 14.35 12.30 1.89
N ALA A 49 15.45 13.03 2.01
CA ALA A 49 15.93 13.48 3.32
C ALA A 49 14.85 14.33 4.02
N GLY A 50 14.61 14.07 5.30
CA GLY A 50 13.57 14.74 6.08
C GLY A 50 12.13 14.27 5.81
N VAL A 51 11.91 13.38 4.84
CA VAL A 51 10.56 12.89 4.50
C VAL A 51 10.31 11.55 5.20
N ASN A 52 9.32 11.54 6.09
CA ASN A 52 8.95 10.33 6.84
C ASN A 52 7.69 9.66 6.29
N ASP A 53 6.89 10.37 5.50
CA ASP A 53 5.59 9.87 5.04
C ASP A 53 5.49 9.92 3.52
N LYS A 54 5.03 8.80 2.96
CA LYS A 54 4.63 8.69 1.56
C LYS A 54 3.31 7.95 1.49
N THR A 55 2.58 8.18 0.41
CA THR A 55 1.30 7.54 0.17
C THR A 55 1.26 6.89 -1.20
N PHE A 56 0.42 5.86 -1.32
CA PHE A 56 -0.04 5.34 -2.59
C PHE A 56 -1.55 5.07 -2.52
N THR A 57 -2.19 5.02 -3.68
CA THR A 57 -3.65 4.89 -3.76
C THR A 57 -4.03 3.57 -4.41
N ILE A 58 -5.04 2.91 -3.84
CA ILE A 58 -5.66 1.71 -4.39
C ILE A 58 -7.05 2.11 -4.89
N SER A 59 -7.28 1.98 -6.19
CA SER A 59 -8.59 2.23 -6.80
C SER A 59 -9.50 1.04 -6.60
N LEU A 60 -10.74 1.30 -6.17
CA LEU A 60 -11.79 0.30 -6.05
C LEU A 60 -12.58 0.21 -7.35
N ILE A 61 -12.91 -1.01 -7.74
CA ILE A 61 -13.75 -1.31 -8.91
C ILE A 61 -15.17 -1.65 -8.45
N ASN A 62 -15.27 -2.45 -7.39
CA ASN A 62 -16.54 -2.84 -6.79
C ASN A 62 -16.37 -2.95 -5.27
N ASN A 63 -17.25 -2.27 -4.54
CA ASN A 63 -17.34 -2.38 -3.09
C ASN A 63 -18.61 -3.12 -2.62
N GLY A 64 -19.48 -3.58 -3.51
CA GLY A 64 -20.65 -4.38 -3.14
C GLY A 64 -20.29 -5.80 -2.70
N GLY A 65 -21.08 -6.39 -1.79
CA GLY A 65 -20.97 -7.82 -1.45
C GLY A 65 -20.25 -8.14 -0.13
N GLY A 66 -20.33 -7.25 0.85
CA GLY A 66 -19.77 -7.47 2.19
C GLY A 66 -18.29 -7.11 2.30
N ASN A 67 -17.70 -7.33 3.48
CA ASN A 67 -16.31 -6.96 3.74
C ASN A 67 -15.35 -7.88 2.98
N ARG A 68 -14.40 -7.28 2.25
CA ARG A 68 -13.37 -8.02 1.48
C ARG A 68 -11.98 -7.49 1.82
N THR A 69 -10.95 -8.32 1.68
CA THR A 69 -9.59 -7.97 2.10
C THR A 69 -8.60 -7.95 0.96
N VAL A 70 -7.65 -7.01 1.02
CA VAL A 70 -6.48 -6.89 0.15
C VAL A 70 -5.24 -6.95 1.02
N THR A 71 -4.25 -7.76 0.62
CA THR A 71 -2.96 -7.83 1.29
C THR A 71 -2.02 -6.80 0.69
N LEU A 72 -1.36 -6.01 1.54
CA LEU A 72 -0.36 -5.01 1.18
C LEU A 72 1.00 -5.52 1.63
N THR A 73 1.99 -5.50 0.75
CA THR A 73 3.36 -5.94 1.07
C THR A 73 4.36 -4.85 0.75
N LEU A 74 5.31 -4.63 1.66
CA LEU A 74 6.52 -3.85 1.42
C LEU A 74 7.71 -4.78 1.23
N ASN A 75 8.56 -4.49 0.25
CA ASN A 75 9.75 -5.29 -0.04
C ASN A 75 10.90 -4.44 -0.63
N ASN A 76 12.09 -5.05 -0.73
CA ASN A 76 13.27 -4.45 -1.36
C ASN A 76 13.59 -3.02 -0.85
N PRO A 77 13.84 -2.84 0.45
CA PRO A 77 14.28 -1.54 0.96
C PRO A 77 15.66 -1.18 0.37
N GLY A 78 15.85 0.08 0.00
CA GLY A 78 17.09 0.62 -0.54
C GLY A 78 17.63 1.78 0.29
N GLY A 79 18.87 2.21 0.02
CA GLY A 79 19.48 3.36 0.70
C GLY A 79 19.83 3.11 2.17
N GLY A 80 20.04 1.84 2.56
CA GLY A 80 20.37 1.46 3.94
C GLY A 80 19.16 1.30 4.88
N ALA A 81 17.95 1.44 4.36
CA ALA A 81 16.74 1.13 5.11
C ALA A 81 16.59 -0.37 5.37
N VAL A 82 15.89 -0.70 6.44
CA VAL A 82 15.46 -2.06 6.79
C VAL A 82 13.94 -2.04 6.97
N LEU A 83 13.26 -3.11 6.60
CA LEU A 83 11.82 -3.22 6.83
C LEU A 83 11.54 -3.46 8.31
N GLY A 84 10.57 -2.73 8.86
CA GLY A 84 9.99 -3.03 10.16
C GLY A 84 9.17 -4.32 10.14
N SER A 85 8.86 -4.83 11.32
CA SER A 85 7.91 -5.94 11.50
C SER A 85 6.56 -5.42 12.01
N PRO A 86 5.43 -5.72 11.35
CA PRO A 86 5.30 -6.51 10.12
C PRO A 86 5.59 -5.69 8.84
N SER A 87 6.09 -6.35 7.79
CA SER A 87 6.26 -5.76 6.45
C SER A 87 5.00 -5.89 5.57
N THR A 88 3.91 -6.41 6.14
CA THR A 88 2.63 -6.63 5.50
C THR A 88 1.50 -6.00 6.29
N ALA A 89 0.48 -5.51 5.60
CA ALA A 89 -0.76 -5.01 6.19
C ALA A 89 -1.97 -5.58 5.46
N VAL A 90 -3.11 -5.63 6.14
CA VAL A 90 -4.39 -6.05 5.55
C VAL A 90 -5.30 -4.84 5.45
N LEU A 91 -5.74 -4.54 4.22
CA LEU A 91 -6.77 -3.55 3.94
C LEU A 91 -8.13 -4.24 3.87
N THR A 92 -9.12 -3.73 4.60
CA THR A 92 -10.52 -4.17 4.48
C THR A 92 -11.30 -3.16 3.65
N ILE A 93 -11.83 -3.61 2.51
CA ILE A 93 -12.82 -2.90 1.71
C ILE A 93 -14.18 -3.13 2.38
N GLN A 94 -14.83 -2.04 2.77
CA GLN A 94 -16.18 -2.06 3.34
C GLN A 94 -17.21 -1.69 2.26
N PRO A 95 -18.44 -2.21 2.36
CA PRO A 95 -19.51 -1.95 1.40
C PRO A 95 -20.02 -0.52 1.35
#